data_AF-A0AAU4ENF9-F1
#
_entry.id   AF-A0AAU4ENF9-F1
#
_cell.length_a   1.000
_cell.length_b   1.000
_cell.length_c   1.000
_cell.angle_alpha   90.00
_cell.angle_beta   90.00
_cell.angle_gamma   90.00
#
_symmetry.space_group_name_H-M   'P 1'
#
loop_
_entity.id
_entity.type
_entity.pdbx_description
1 polymer ?
#
loop_
_entity_poly.entity_id
_entity_poly.type
_entity_poly.pdbx_seq_one_letter_code
_entity_poly.pdbx_strand_id
1 'polypeptide(L)'
;MSGVSAIIAGRGAIDADDEDSGYAIAAILALGAVALFTFPLIGHALNPTDTQFGLWAGLAVDNTAETTATGAAYSPHAQDVAVAVKSTRNALIGLVVLGYAAYWSTRGGKAVASGLKGRTVHPLTR
;
A
#
# COMPACT_ATOMS: atom_id res chain seq x y z
N MET A 1 -2.23 0.34 -3.26
CA MET A 1 -0.81 0.12 -2.92
C MET A 1 -0.81 -0.91 -1.81
N SER A 2 -0.26 -2.09 -2.05
CA SER A 2 -0.02 -3.07 -0.99
C SER A 2 1.20 -2.61 -0.18
N GLY A 3 1.24 -2.85 1.12
CA GLY A 3 2.43 -2.55 1.95
C GLY A 3 3.73 -3.10 1.35
N VAL A 4 3.64 -4.26 0.68
CA VAL A 4 4.73 -4.89 -0.09
C VAL A 4 5.30 -3.97 -1.17
N SER A 5 4.45 -3.27 -1.93
CA SER A 5 4.92 -2.31 -2.95
C SER A 5 5.65 -1.10 -2.34
N ALA A 6 5.28 -0.67 -1.13
CA ALA A 6 5.97 0.40 -0.43
C ALA A 6 7.34 -0.02 0.09
N ILE A 7 7.48 -1.26 0.57
CA ILE A 7 8.78 -1.81 1.02
C ILE A 7 9.73 -1.97 -0.16
N ILE A 8 9.25 -2.51 -1.29
CA ILE A 8 10.05 -2.65 -2.51
C ILE A 8 10.50 -1.29 -3.04
N ALA A 9 9.63 -0.28 -3.04
CA ALA A 9 9.98 1.07 -3.46
C ALA A 9 10.95 1.77 -2.50
N GLY A 10 10.78 1.58 -1.18
CA GLY A 10 11.65 2.15 -0.14
C GLY A 10 13.05 1.55 -0.15
N ARG A 11 13.18 0.27 -0.49
CA ARG A 11 14.45 -0.47 -0.47
C ARG A 11 15.59 0.21 -1.25
N GLY A 12 15.30 0.77 -2.42
CA GLY A 12 16.29 1.49 -3.24
C GLY A 12 16.76 2.83 -2.65
N ALA A 13 16.07 3.36 -1.63
CA ALA A 13 16.41 4.62 -0.96
C ALA A 13 17.23 4.43 0.32
N ILE A 14 17.19 3.24 0.95
CA ILE A 14 17.87 2.93 2.22
C ILE A 14 18.96 1.86 2.10
N ASP A 15 19.27 1.39 0.89
CA ASP A 15 20.27 0.33 0.62
C ASP A 15 20.07 -0.89 1.53
N ALA A 16 18.81 -1.28 1.73
CA ALA A 16 18.46 -2.36 2.64
C ALA A 16 18.71 -3.73 1.98
N ASP A 17 19.37 -4.61 2.72
CA ASP A 17 19.67 -5.98 2.32
C ASP A 17 18.38 -6.77 2.00
N ASP A 18 18.51 -7.78 1.12
CA ASP A 18 17.41 -8.67 0.70
C ASP A 18 16.72 -9.33 1.89
N GLU A 19 17.51 -9.70 2.91
CA GLU A 19 17.07 -10.40 4.10
C GLU A 19 16.13 -9.51 4.96
N ASP A 20 16.51 -8.25 5.21
CA ASP A 20 15.73 -7.33 6.05
C ASP A 20 14.43 -6.90 5.38
N SER A 21 14.46 -6.65 4.07
CA SER A 21 13.27 -6.33 3.30
C SER A 21 12.34 -7.53 3.19
N GLY A 22 12.90 -8.73 3.00
CA GLY A 22 12.18 -9.99 3.03
C GLY A 22 11.50 -10.24 4.37
N TYR A 23 12.20 -9.99 5.48
CA TYR A 23 11.66 -10.14 6.82
C TYR A 23 10.51 -9.17 7.10
N ALA A 24 10.64 -7.91 6.68
CA ALA A 24 9.57 -6.91 6.81
C ALA A 24 8.32 -7.30 6.00
N ILE A 25 8.50 -7.75 4.75
CA ILE A 25 7.40 -8.24 3.90
C ILE A 25 6.74 -9.46 4.54
N ALA A 26 7.53 -10.43 4.99
CA ALA A 26 7.01 -11.64 5.62
C ALA A 26 6.25 -11.33 6.91
N ALA A 27 6.74 -10.42 7.75
CA ALA A 27 6.08 -10.00 8.98
C ALA A 27 4.72 -9.35 8.69
N ILE A 28 4.65 -8.44 7.71
CA ILE A 28 3.40 -7.76 7.34
C ILE A 28 2.39 -8.74 6.72
N LEU A 29 2.85 -9.66 5.87
CA LEU A 29 1.98 -10.70 5.30
C LEU A 29 1.49 -11.68 6.37
N ALA A 30 2.35 -12.06 7.32
CA ALA A 30 1.97 -12.94 8.43
C ALA A 30 0.94 -12.26 9.33
N LEU A 31 1.14 -10.99 9.68
CA LEU A 31 0.18 -10.21 10.47
C LEU A 31 -1.15 -10.05 9.71
N GLY A 32 -1.09 -9.76 8.40
CA GLY A 32 -2.24 -9.64 7.52
C GLY A 32 -3.04 -10.94 7.41
N ALA A 33 -2.36 -12.08 7.28
CA ALA A 33 -2.99 -13.40 7.26
C ALA A 33 -3.67 -13.75 8.60
N VAL A 34 -3.04 -13.42 9.73
CA VAL A 34 -3.67 -13.61 11.06
C VAL A 34 -4.91 -12.72 11.19
N ALA A 35 -4.84 -11.47 10.75
CA ALA A 35 -5.99 -10.56 10.73
C ALA A 35 -7.11 -11.07 9.82
N LEU A 36 -6.77 -11.64 8.65
CA LEU A 36 -7.73 -12.21 7.70
C LEU A 36 -8.64 -13.26 8.35
N PHE A 37 -8.09 -14.11 9.22
CA PHE A 37 -8.86 -15.11 9.95
C PHE A 37 -9.55 -14.55 11.19
N THR A 38 -8.88 -13.66 11.92
CA THR A 38 -9.38 -13.14 13.20
C THR A 38 -10.56 -12.17 13.02
N PHE A 39 -10.52 -11.33 11.97
CA PHE A 39 -11.54 -10.32 11.70
C PHE A 39 -12.94 -10.87 11.41
N PRO A 40 -13.16 -11.85 10.51
CA PRO A 40 -14.49 -12.41 10.28
C PRO A 40 -15.02 -13.19 11.50
N LEU A 41 -14.13 -13.83 12.28
CA LEU A 41 -14.49 -14.48 13.55
C LEU A 41 -15.04 -13.49 14.59
N ILE A 42 -14.38 -12.33 14.75
CA ILE A 42 -14.84 -11.24 15.63
C ILE A 42 -16.07 -10.53 15.03
N GLY A 43 -16.09 -10.34 13.71
CA GLY A 43 -17.21 -9.75 12.97
C GLY A 43 -18.49 -10.53 13.20
N HIS A 44 -18.48 -11.85 13.01
CA HIS A 44 -19.67 -12.66 13.30
C HIS A 44 -20.08 -12.66 14.78
N ALA A 45 -19.12 -12.55 15.71
CA ALA A 45 -19.43 -12.49 17.13
C ALA A 45 -20.10 -11.16 17.56
N LEU A 46 -19.77 -10.05 16.89
CA LEU A 46 -20.30 -8.71 17.20
C LEU A 46 -21.52 -8.33 16.36
N ASN A 47 -21.85 -9.12 15.32
CA ASN A 47 -22.93 -8.90 14.37
C ASN A 47 -23.04 -7.44 13.83
N PRO A 48 -21.93 -6.75 13.51
CA PRO A 48 -21.95 -5.37 13.02
C PRO A 48 -22.59 -5.30 11.64
N THR A 49 -23.10 -4.12 11.30
CA THR A 49 -23.64 -3.85 9.96
C THR A 49 -22.55 -3.99 8.90
N ASP A 50 -22.92 -4.41 7.69
CA ASP A 50 -22.00 -4.63 6.56
C ASP A 50 -21.07 -3.44 6.29
N THR A 51 -21.58 -2.21 6.45
CA THR A 51 -20.80 -0.98 6.30
C THR A 51 -19.75 -0.83 7.39
N GLN A 52 -20.07 -1.16 8.64
CA GLN A 52 -19.12 -1.07 9.76
C GLN A 52 -18.00 -2.11 9.59
N PHE A 53 -18.35 -3.35 9.24
CA PHE A 53 -17.34 -4.37 8.96
C PHE A 53 -16.47 -3.99 7.76
N GLY A 54 -17.08 -3.51 6.68
CA GLY A 54 -16.34 -3.05 5.49
C GLY A 54 -15.39 -1.90 5.79
N LEU A 55 -15.81 -0.92 6.60
CA LEU A 55 -14.93 0.19 7.01
C LEU A 55 -13.74 -0.32 7.83
N TRP A 56 -14.01 -1.24 8.75
CA TRP A 56 -13.01 -1.80 9.65
C TRP A 56 -12.01 -2.68 8.91
N ALA A 57 -12.49 -3.56 8.02
CA ALA A 57 -11.66 -4.40 7.16
C ALA A 57 -10.83 -3.57 6.17
N GLY A 58 -11.42 -2.50 5.59
CA GLY A 58 -10.72 -1.59 4.67
C GLY A 58 -9.60 -0.78 5.33
N LEU A 59 -9.72 -0.50 6.62
CA LEU A 59 -8.72 0.23 7.41
C LEU A 59 -7.65 -0.70 8.01
N ALA A 60 -8.04 -1.90 8.46
CA ALA A 60 -7.14 -2.80 9.18
C ALA A 60 -6.25 -3.64 8.25
N VAL A 61 -6.74 -3.97 7.05
CA VAL A 61 -5.99 -4.86 6.15
C VAL A 61 -5.12 -4.04 5.22
N ASP A 62 -3.81 -4.29 5.23
CA ASP A 62 -2.82 -3.52 4.49
C ASP A 62 -2.66 -3.94 3.01
N ASN A 63 -3.11 -5.13 2.64
CA ASN A 63 -3.04 -5.66 1.29
C ASN A 63 -4.41 -5.68 0.61
N THR A 64 -4.52 -5.18 -0.62
CA THR A 64 -5.78 -5.14 -1.37
C THR A 64 -6.38 -6.54 -1.61
N ALA A 65 -5.54 -7.54 -1.89
CA ALA A 65 -6.01 -8.91 -2.10
C ALA A 65 -6.65 -9.49 -0.83
N GLU A 66 -6.03 -9.26 0.32
CA GLU A 66 -6.55 -9.68 1.63
C GLU A 66 -7.80 -8.89 2.01
N THR A 67 -7.83 -7.57 1.77
CA THR A 67 -9.01 -6.75 2.07
C THR A 67 -10.24 -7.24 1.32
N THR A 68 -10.09 -7.52 0.02
CA THR A 68 -11.17 -8.05 -0.82
C THR A 68 -11.60 -9.43 -0.33
N ALA A 69 -10.65 -10.31 0.00
CA ALA A 69 -10.96 -11.66 0.51
C ALA A 69 -11.71 -11.63 1.85
N THR A 70 -11.29 -10.78 2.80
CA THR A 70 -11.98 -10.62 4.10
C THR A 70 -13.37 -10.04 3.94
N GLY A 71 -13.54 -9.03 3.08
CA GLY A 71 -14.84 -8.43 2.80
C GLY A 71 -15.79 -9.44 2.15
N ALA A 72 -15.29 -10.16 1.13
CA ALA A 72 -16.04 -11.21 0.43
C ALA A 72 -16.46 -12.36 1.37
N ALA A 73 -15.60 -12.71 2.33
CA ALA A 73 -15.89 -13.75 3.31
C ALA A 73 -17.01 -13.38 4.29
N TYR A 74 -17.27 -12.08 4.49
CA TYR A 74 -18.33 -11.60 5.39
C TYR A 74 -19.63 -11.29 4.64
N SER A 75 -19.59 -10.42 3.62
CA SER A 75 -20.77 -10.05 2.80
C SER A 75 -20.32 -9.31 1.53
N PRO A 76 -21.01 -9.48 0.38
CA PRO A 76 -20.74 -8.69 -0.82
C PRO A 76 -20.77 -7.17 -0.57
N HIS A 77 -21.70 -6.72 0.29
CA HIS A 77 -21.85 -5.30 0.57
C HIS A 77 -20.70 -4.75 1.42
N ALA A 78 -20.11 -5.60 2.30
CA ALA A 78 -18.96 -5.24 3.11
C ALA A 78 -17.66 -5.22 2.28
N GLN A 79 -17.53 -6.11 1.29
CA GLN A 79 -16.46 -6.08 0.30
C GLN A 79 -16.41 -4.74 -0.43
N ASP A 80 -17.55 -4.27 -0.94
CA ASP A 80 -17.61 -3.01 -1.70
C ASP A 80 -17.18 -1.82 -0.85
N VAL A 81 -17.63 -1.76 0.41
CA VAL A 81 -17.23 -0.70 1.35
C VAL A 81 -15.73 -0.78 1.66
N ALA A 82 -15.20 -1.98 1.91
CA ALA A 82 -13.78 -2.16 2.21
C ALA A 82 -12.88 -1.74 1.04
N VAL A 83 -13.25 -2.12 -0.19
CA VAL A 83 -12.52 -1.76 -1.41
C VAL A 83 -12.63 -0.25 -1.68
N ALA A 84 -13.80 0.35 -1.46
CA ALA A 84 -13.99 1.79 -1.61
C ALA A 84 -13.12 2.59 -0.64
N VAL A 85 -13.07 2.20 0.64
CA VAL A 85 -12.21 2.83 1.66
C VAL A 85 -10.73 2.71 1.26
N LYS A 86 -10.31 1.50 0.87
CA LYS A 86 -8.92 1.24 0.45
C LYS A 86 -8.52 2.06 -0.77
N SER A 87 -9.38 2.12 -1.78
CA SER A 87 -9.14 2.88 -3.02
C SER A 87 -9.09 4.38 -2.76
N THR A 88 -9.99 4.89 -1.92
CA THR A 88 -10.00 6.30 -1.49
C THR A 88 -8.68 6.68 -0.83
N ARG A 89 -8.19 5.89 0.13
CA ARG A 89 -6.90 6.12 0.79
C ARG A 89 -5.76 6.16 -0.23
N ASN A 90 -5.77 5.23 -1.18
CA ASN A 90 -4.74 5.13 -2.20
C ASN A 90 -4.74 6.35 -3.15
N ALA A 91 -5.93 6.81 -3.54
CA ALA A 91 -6.10 8.00 -4.36
C ALA A 91 -5.63 9.26 -3.64
N LEU A 92 -5.98 9.42 -2.35
CA LEU A 92 -5.57 10.56 -1.54
C LEU A 92 -4.05 10.64 -1.39
N ILE A 93 -3.38 9.52 -1.10
CA ILE A 93 -1.91 9.48 -1.02
C ILE A 93 -1.30 9.89 -2.36
N GLY A 94 -1.79 9.34 -3.47
CA GLY A 94 -1.34 9.71 -4.82
C GLY A 94 -1.50 11.21 -5.10
N LEU A 95 -2.64 11.78 -4.72
CA LEU A 95 -2.95 13.21 -4.92
C LEU A 95 -2.03 14.11 -4.09
N VAL A 96 -1.75 13.75 -2.83
CA VAL A 96 -0.81 14.47 -1.96
C VAL A 96 0.61 14.43 -2.53
N VAL A 97 1.08 13.25 -2.98
CA VAL A 97 2.42 13.11 -3.57
C VAL A 97 2.54 13.94 -4.86
N LEU A 98 1.53 13.89 -5.73
CA LEU A 98 1.51 14.70 -6.94
C LEU A 98 1.49 16.21 -6.64
N GLY A 99 0.69 16.63 -5.66
CA GLY A 99 0.64 18.02 -5.20
C GLY A 99 1.99 18.50 -4.64
N TYR A 100 2.64 17.68 -3.82
CA TYR A 100 3.97 17.95 -3.28
C TYR A 100 5.03 18.01 -4.39
N ALA A 101 5.01 17.06 -5.32
CA ALA A 101 5.92 17.03 -6.46
C ALA A 101 5.76 18.26 -7.37
N ALA A 102 4.52 18.71 -7.62
CA ALA A 102 4.24 19.92 -8.39
C ALA A 102 4.72 21.19 -7.65
N TYR A 103 4.50 21.27 -6.34
CA TYR A 103 4.96 22.37 -5.50
C TYR A 103 6.49 22.45 -5.44
N TRP A 104 7.18 21.32 -5.38
CA TRP A 104 8.64 21.27 -5.35
C TRP A 104 9.27 21.46 -6.75
N SER A 105 8.64 20.93 -7.80
CA SER A 105 9.04 21.14 -9.20
C SER A 105 9.03 22.62 -9.59
N THR A 106 8.01 23.37 -9.15
CA THR A 106 7.90 24.81 -9.43
C THR A 106 8.94 25.66 -8.68
N ARG A 107 9.61 25.13 -7.64
CA ARG A 107 10.66 25.84 -6.88
C ARG A 107 12.08 25.31 -7.07
N GLY A 108 12.25 24.05 -7.52
CA GLY A 108 13.55 23.36 -7.63
C GLY A 108 13.75 22.51 -8.88
N GLY A 109 12.92 22.70 -9.92
CA GLY A 109 12.76 21.86 -11.12
C GLY A 109 13.98 21.59 -12.01
N LYS A 110 15.20 21.91 -11.59
CA LYS A 110 16.44 21.53 -12.31
C LYS A 110 17.11 20.25 -11.77
N ALA A 111 16.82 19.82 -10.55
CA ALA A 111 17.54 18.70 -9.91
C ALA A 111 17.11 17.31 -10.43
N VAL A 112 15.81 17.05 -10.60
CA VAL A 112 15.30 15.72 -10.99
C VAL A 112 15.52 15.42 -12.48
N ALA A 113 15.38 16.43 -13.35
CA ALA A 113 15.67 16.29 -14.79
C ALA A 113 17.17 16.12 -15.08
N SER A 114 18.05 16.66 -14.24
CA SER A 114 19.50 16.52 -14.33
C SER A 114 19.97 15.08 -14.06
N GLY A 115 19.37 14.39 -13.07
CA GLY A 115 19.73 13.02 -12.70
C GLY A 115 19.43 11.96 -13.78
N LEU A 116 18.35 12.14 -14.55
CA LEU A 116 18.01 11.25 -15.68
C LEU A 116 18.92 11.48 -16.90
N LYS A 117 19.39 12.72 -17.10
CA LYS A 117 20.30 13.08 -18.19
C LYS A 117 21.75 12.66 -17.93
N GLY A 118 22.17 12.55 -16.66
CA GLY A 118 23.50 12.04 -16.27
C GLY A 118 23.64 10.51 -16.40
N ARG A 119 22.54 9.75 -16.26
CA ARG A 119 22.55 8.27 -16.34
C ARG A 119 22.50 7.70 -17.76
N THR A 120 22.29 8.55 -18.76
CA THR A 120 22.21 8.15 -20.19
C THR A 120 23.51 8.39 -20.97
N VAL A 121 24.58 8.89 -20.32
CA VAL A 121 25.86 9.23 -21.00
C VAL A 121 27.09 8.46 -20.51
N HIS A 122 26.94 7.31 -19.86
CA HIS A 122 28.07 6.37 -19.75
C HIS A 122 27.90 5.21 -20.75
N PRO A 123 28.39 5.35 -22.00
CA PRO A 123 28.59 4.20 -22.85
C PRO A 123 29.64 3.30 -22.21
N LEU A 124 29.29 2.02 -22.10
CA LEU A 124 30.19 0.92 -21.82
C LEU A 124 31.18 0.79 -22.99
N THR A 125 32.36 1.41 -22.90
CA THR A 125 33.49 1.04 -23.77
C THR A 125 34.84 1.23 -23.07
N ARG A 126 35.48 0.07 -22.84
CA ARG A 126 36.90 -0.22 -22.51
C ARG A 126 37.38 -0.02 -21.08
#